data_AF-A0A9D7H1H0-F1
#
_entry.id   AF-A0A9D7H1H0-F1
#
_cell.length_a   1.000
_cell.length_b   1.000
_cell.length_c   1.000
_cell.angle_alpha   90.00
_cell.angle_beta   90.00
_cell.angle_gamma   90.00
#
_symmetry.space_group_name_H-M   'P 1'
#
loop_
_entity.id
_entity.type
_entity.pdbx_description
1 polymer ?
#
loop_
_entity_poly.entity_id
_entity_poly.type
_entity_poly.pdbx_seq_one_letter_code
_entity_poly.pdbx_strand_id
1 'polypeptide(L)'
;MNNKKLVCASLAVAMGVSLAGAAHAQSACNSGAKVLEAIWGRWGDRIKAKACKTSEECLSNTQKKEELLREMISFWNEQSQGSWATIGPRPLMTDGSLNDGKVIAGGARLFVSQAPLDTDKWELQLTKQGGGGADVNVSLSDGKNCLVAKSISFDKDDKPGTKKSVALEKGTGYLGVVKVDAKGSNAFDYKFTFVKK
;
A
#
# COMPACT_ATOMS: atom_id res chain seq x y z
N MET A 1 80.84 6.34 13.40
CA MET A 1 80.08 5.49 12.45
C MET A 1 78.61 5.64 12.81
N ASN A 2 77.83 6.40 12.05
CA ASN A 2 76.96 5.93 10.94
C ASN A 2 76.01 4.80 11.38
N ASN A 3 74.70 4.77 11.13
CA ASN A 3 73.74 5.68 10.51
C ASN A 3 72.33 5.01 10.61
N LYS A 4 71.26 5.79 10.45
CA LYS A 4 69.93 5.43 9.88
C LYS A 4 68.81 4.80 10.75
N LYS A 5 67.75 5.61 10.79
CA LYS A 5 66.30 5.45 11.04
C LYS A 5 65.69 4.10 10.61
N LEU A 6 64.64 3.68 11.32
CA LEU A 6 63.44 3.12 10.70
C LEU A 6 62.19 3.56 11.49
N VAL A 7 61.24 4.17 10.79
CA VAL A 7 59.90 4.56 11.25
C VAL A 7 58.94 3.44 10.85
N CYS A 8 58.15 2.91 11.78
CA CYS A 8 56.96 2.11 11.46
C CYS A 8 55.77 2.64 12.26
N ALA A 9 54.87 3.32 11.53
CA ALA A 9 53.53 3.64 11.97
C ALA A 9 52.69 2.35 12.06
N SER A 10 51.84 2.23 13.08
CA SER A 10 50.91 1.11 13.21
C SER A 10 49.49 1.63 13.41
N LEU A 11 48.60 1.06 12.60
CA LEU A 11 47.23 1.44 12.29
C LEU A 11 46.31 1.54 13.51
N ALA A 12 45.48 2.60 13.50
CA ALA A 12 44.26 2.67 14.29
C ALA A 12 43.21 1.70 13.72
N VAL A 13 42.82 0.69 14.49
CA VAL A 13 41.65 -0.17 14.21
C VAL A 13 40.42 0.54 14.75
N ALA A 14 39.72 1.28 13.89
CA ALA A 14 38.37 1.75 14.19
C ALA A 14 37.41 0.56 14.07
N MET A 15 37.00 0.00 15.22
CA MET A 15 35.85 -0.91 15.28
C MET A 15 34.59 -0.11 14.96
N GLY A 16 34.21 -0.12 13.68
CA GLY A 16 32.93 0.38 13.23
C GLY A 16 31.82 -0.48 13.80
N VAL A 17 31.10 0.06 14.79
CA VAL A 17 29.77 -0.43 15.16
C VAL A 17 28.90 -0.23 13.93
N SER A 18 28.65 -1.32 13.21
CA SER A 18 27.62 -1.39 12.17
C SER A 18 26.28 -1.17 12.85
N LEU A 19 25.85 0.10 12.86
CA LEU A 19 24.44 0.44 13.03
C LEU A 19 23.70 -0.32 11.94
N ALA A 20 23.06 -1.42 12.34
CA ALA A 20 22.05 -2.09 11.55
C ALA A 20 21.00 -1.03 11.20
N GLY A 21 21.10 -0.48 9.99
CA GLY A 21 20.07 0.37 9.45
C GLY A 21 18.78 -0.44 9.48
N ALA A 22 17.81 0.02 10.26
CA ALA A 22 16.45 -0.46 10.17
C ALA A 22 16.07 -0.35 8.69
N ALA A 23 15.92 -1.49 8.01
CA ALA A 23 15.31 -1.52 6.70
C ALA A 23 13.91 -0.91 6.88
N HIS A 24 13.75 0.35 6.50
CA HIS A 24 12.45 1.01 6.53
C HIS A 24 11.53 0.18 5.64
N ALA A 25 10.58 -0.54 6.25
CA ALA A 25 9.51 -1.18 5.53
C ALA A 25 8.90 -0.14 4.58
N GLN A 26 9.07 -0.34 3.27
CA GLN A 26 8.54 0.55 2.26
C GLN A 26 7.03 0.57 2.44
N SER A 27 6.49 1.67 2.97
CA SER A 27 5.04 1.79 3.18
C SER A 27 4.32 1.52 1.86
N ALA A 28 3.12 0.91 1.92
CA ALA A 28 2.32 0.61 0.73
C ALA A 28 2.18 1.83 -0.19
N CYS A 29 2.16 3.00 0.41
CA CYS A 29 1.99 4.29 -0.24
C CYS A 29 3.22 4.83 -0.94
N ASN A 30 4.43 4.55 -0.47
CA ASN A 30 5.65 4.96 -1.16
C ASN A 30 5.73 4.35 -2.56
N SER A 31 5.15 3.16 -2.72
CA SER A 31 5.09 2.43 -4.00
C SER A 31 4.02 3.00 -4.95
N GLY A 32 3.10 3.81 -4.43
CA GLY A 32 2.01 4.46 -5.17
C GLY A 32 2.01 5.98 -5.10
N ALA A 33 3.08 6.60 -4.59
CA ALA A 33 3.07 8.00 -4.17
C ALA A 33 2.64 8.95 -5.29
N LYS A 34 3.18 8.78 -6.51
CA LYS A 34 2.80 9.58 -7.68
C LYS A 34 1.33 9.43 -8.08
N VAL A 35 0.76 8.25 -7.86
CA VAL A 35 -0.66 7.96 -8.15
C VAL A 35 -1.55 8.62 -7.12
N LEU A 36 -1.23 8.41 -5.84
CA LEU A 36 -1.95 8.98 -4.72
C LEU A 36 -1.90 10.50 -4.78
N GLU A 37 -0.74 11.07 -5.12
CA GLU A 37 -0.55 12.50 -5.35
C GLU A 37 -1.32 13.01 -6.57
N ALA A 38 -1.34 12.29 -7.71
CA ALA A 38 -2.11 12.71 -8.89
C ALA A 38 -3.63 12.71 -8.63
N ILE A 39 -4.14 11.67 -7.95
CA ILE A 39 -5.55 11.60 -7.53
C ILE A 39 -5.86 12.78 -6.60
N TRP A 40 -5.00 13.03 -5.61
CA TRP A 40 -5.22 14.07 -4.62
C TRP A 40 -4.93 15.49 -5.11
N GLY A 41 -4.04 15.67 -6.09
CA GLY A 41 -3.80 16.96 -6.71
C GLY A 41 -5.01 17.43 -7.52
N ARG A 42 -5.66 16.49 -8.23
CA ARG A 42 -6.85 16.79 -9.04
C ARG A 42 -8.12 16.91 -8.21
N TRP A 43 -8.26 16.05 -7.19
CA TRP A 43 -9.51 15.90 -6.45
C TRP A 43 -9.39 16.26 -4.98
N GLY A 44 -8.21 16.42 -4.40
CA GLY A 44 -8.02 16.56 -2.96
C GLY A 44 -8.77 17.72 -2.34
N ASP A 45 -8.93 18.84 -3.03
CA ASP A 45 -9.73 19.96 -2.52
C ASP A 45 -11.23 19.75 -2.76
N ARG A 46 -11.64 19.01 -3.81
CA ARG A 46 -13.02 18.52 -3.97
C ARG A 46 -13.33 17.33 -3.05
N ILE A 47 -12.36 16.54 -2.63
CA ILE A 47 -12.47 15.49 -1.61
C ILE A 47 -12.44 16.14 -0.24
N LYS A 48 -11.77 17.27 -0.01
CA LYS A 48 -11.93 18.01 1.26
C LYS A 48 -13.23 18.82 1.29
N ALA A 49 -13.67 19.37 0.15
CA ALA A 49 -14.86 20.20 0.05
C ALA A 49 -16.16 19.38 -0.20
N LYS A 50 -16.06 18.22 -0.84
CA LYS A 50 -17.13 17.22 -1.08
C LYS A 50 -16.85 15.85 -0.45
N ALA A 51 -15.83 15.69 0.39
CA ALA A 51 -15.75 14.61 1.37
C ALA A 51 -15.60 15.25 2.77
N CYS A 52 -16.70 15.30 3.52
CA CYS A 52 -17.08 14.21 4.42
C CYS A 52 -16.03 13.98 5.53
N LYS A 53 -15.15 14.95 5.77
CA LYS A 53 -14.14 14.91 6.82
C LYS A 53 -14.76 14.96 8.22
N THR A 54 -15.94 15.57 8.33
CA THR A 54 -16.64 15.82 9.62
C THR A 54 -18.16 16.05 9.51
N SER A 55 -18.78 16.15 8.32
CA SER A 55 -20.23 16.42 8.23
C SER A 55 -21.02 15.20 7.74
N GLU A 56 -21.97 14.76 8.56
CA GLU A 56 -22.98 13.73 8.23
C GLU A 56 -23.75 14.06 6.94
N GLU A 57 -23.84 15.35 6.56
CA GLU A 57 -24.50 15.84 5.34
C GLU A 57 -23.84 15.42 4.03
N CYS A 58 -22.54 15.19 4.04
CA CYS A 58 -21.80 14.87 2.82
C CYS A 58 -21.95 13.39 2.44
N LEU A 59 -21.89 12.48 3.41
CA LEU A 59 -22.06 11.04 3.17
C LEU A 59 -23.54 10.65 2.98
N SER A 60 -24.48 11.48 3.44
CA SER A 60 -25.93 11.27 3.30
C SER A 60 -26.49 11.74 1.95
N ASN A 61 -25.76 12.55 1.19
CA ASN A 61 -26.16 12.94 -0.17
C ASN A 61 -25.63 11.94 -1.20
N THR A 62 -26.37 10.84 -1.38
CA THR A 62 -26.02 9.73 -2.26
C THR A 62 -25.70 10.16 -3.70
N GLN A 63 -26.41 11.16 -4.25
CA GLN A 63 -26.14 11.65 -5.62
C GLN A 63 -24.76 12.30 -5.76
N LYS A 64 -24.36 13.16 -4.81
CA LYS A 64 -23.03 13.79 -4.86
C LYS A 64 -21.90 12.79 -4.62
N LYS A 65 -22.15 11.76 -3.80
CA LYS A 65 -21.24 10.63 -3.57
C LYS A 65 -21.07 9.81 -4.86
N GLU A 66 -22.18 9.46 -5.51
CA GLU A 66 -22.16 8.71 -6.78
C GLU A 66 -21.51 9.50 -7.93
N GLU A 67 -21.76 10.81 -8.01
CA GLU A 67 -21.12 11.70 -8.99
C GLU A 67 -19.59 11.73 -8.78
N LEU A 68 -19.14 11.93 -7.54
CA LEU A 68 -17.71 11.92 -7.20
C LEU A 68 -17.07 10.56 -7.48
N LEU A 69 -17.75 9.47 -7.13
CA LEU A 69 -17.31 8.10 -7.46
C LEU A 69 -17.16 7.91 -8.97
N ARG A 70 -18.15 8.33 -9.76
CA ARG A 70 -18.10 8.23 -11.24
C ARG A 70 -16.97 9.07 -11.82
N GLU A 71 -16.78 10.30 -11.35
CA GLU A 71 -15.67 11.17 -11.77
C GLU A 71 -14.30 10.54 -11.46
N MET A 72 -14.14 9.96 -10.26
CA MET A 72 -12.89 9.33 -9.85
C MET A 72 -12.62 8.02 -10.61
N ILE A 73 -13.65 7.21 -10.88
CA ILE A 73 -13.55 6.00 -11.72
C ILE A 73 -13.23 6.38 -13.17
N SER A 74 -13.88 7.42 -13.71
CA SER A 74 -13.58 7.92 -15.07
C SER A 74 -12.14 8.39 -15.18
N PHE A 75 -11.67 9.17 -14.21
CA PHE A 75 -10.27 9.60 -14.15
C PHE A 75 -9.32 8.40 -14.10
N TRP A 76 -9.62 7.39 -13.28
CA TRP A 76 -8.83 6.16 -13.22
C TRP A 76 -8.75 5.46 -14.58
N ASN A 77 -9.88 5.36 -15.28
CA ASN A 77 -9.98 4.74 -16.60
C ASN A 77 -9.26 5.56 -17.69
N GLU A 78 -9.29 6.89 -17.62
CA GLU A 78 -8.51 7.75 -18.51
C GLU A 78 -7.00 7.55 -18.30
N GLN A 79 -6.55 7.45 -17.05
CA GLN A 79 -5.14 7.23 -16.74
C GLN A 79 -4.65 5.82 -17.12
N SER A 80 -5.54 4.81 -17.15
CA SER A 80 -5.18 3.43 -17.49
C SER A 80 -4.99 3.17 -19.00
N GLN A 81 -5.48 4.08 -19.86
CA GLN A 81 -5.41 3.96 -21.33
C GLN A 81 -4.13 4.54 -21.97
N GLY A 82 -3.12 4.96 -21.19
CA GLY A 82 -1.86 5.44 -21.78
C GLY A 82 -0.82 6.01 -20.81
N SER A 83 -0.95 5.75 -19.50
CA SER A 83 -0.06 6.29 -18.47
C SER A 83 0.30 5.21 -17.43
N TRP A 84 0.80 5.60 -16.25
CA TRP A 84 1.28 4.73 -15.17
C TRP A 84 0.30 3.59 -14.75
N ALA A 85 -1.00 3.70 -15.05
CA ALA A 85 -2.01 2.71 -14.69
C ALA A 85 -2.08 1.48 -15.63
N THR A 86 -1.33 1.44 -16.74
CA THR A 86 -1.22 0.24 -17.58
C THR A 86 -0.46 -0.90 -16.87
N ILE A 87 0.47 -0.58 -15.96
CA ILE A 87 1.18 -1.53 -15.07
C ILE A 87 0.81 -1.32 -13.59
N GLY A 88 0.34 -0.11 -13.26
CA GLY A 88 0.24 0.47 -11.92
C GLY A 88 -0.76 -0.16 -10.94
N PRO A 89 -1.18 0.61 -9.92
CA PRO A 89 -2.10 0.11 -8.92
C PRO A 89 -3.41 -0.35 -9.56
N ARG A 90 -4.05 -1.35 -8.97
CA ARG A 90 -5.38 -1.85 -9.34
C ARG A 90 -6.46 -1.14 -8.50
N PRO A 91 -7.70 -1.05 -9.00
CA PRO A 91 -8.80 -0.60 -8.16
C PRO A 91 -9.00 -1.61 -7.01
N LEU A 92 -9.10 -1.08 -5.79
CA LEU A 92 -9.46 -1.85 -4.60
C LEU A 92 -10.99 -1.87 -4.48
N MET A 93 -11.58 -3.04 -4.67
CA MET A 93 -13.02 -3.25 -4.47
C MET A 93 -13.32 -3.24 -2.97
N THR A 94 -14.24 -2.37 -2.55
CA THR A 94 -14.57 -2.08 -1.14
C THR A 94 -15.98 -2.49 -0.73
N ASP A 95 -16.73 -3.06 -1.67
CA ASP A 95 -18.11 -3.57 -1.51
C ASP A 95 -18.16 -5.03 -1.05
N GLY A 96 -17.01 -5.63 -0.76
CA GLY A 96 -16.87 -7.05 -0.46
C GLY A 96 -16.68 -7.95 -1.68
N SER A 97 -16.67 -7.37 -2.87
CA SER A 97 -16.23 -8.09 -4.06
C SER A 97 -14.78 -8.58 -3.90
N LEU A 98 -14.49 -9.70 -4.55
CA LEU A 98 -13.17 -10.32 -4.50
C LEU A 98 -12.15 -9.48 -5.27
N ASN A 99 -11.02 -9.23 -4.61
CA ASN A 99 -9.80 -8.74 -5.22
C ASN A 99 -8.84 -9.93 -5.31
N ASP A 100 -8.43 -10.33 -6.51
CA ASP A 100 -7.56 -11.48 -6.70
C ASP A 100 -6.37 -11.18 -7.63
N GLY A 101 -5.40 -12.09 -7.60
CA GLY A 101 -4.30 -12.03 -8.53
C GLY A 101 -3.10 -12.87 -8.15
N LYS A 102 -2.08 -12.73 -9.00
CA LYS A 102 -0.78 -13.35 -8.84
C LYS A 102 0.28 -12.27 -8.92
N VAL A 103 1.15 -12.22 -7.91
CA VAL A 103 2.38 -11.42 -7.93
C VAL A 103 3.52 -12.34 -8.33
N ILE A 104 4.24 -12.01 -9.40
CA ILE A 104 5.42 -12.79 -9.83
C ILE A 104 6.54 -12.70 -8.79
N ALA A 105 7.51 -13.61 -8.87
CA ALA A 105 8.66 -13.65 -7.97
C ALA A 105 9.40 -12.30 -7.88
N GLY A 106 9.67 -11.82 -6.66
CA GLY A 106 10.28 -10.51 -6.41
C GLY A 106 9.46 -9.30 -6.84
N GLY A 107 8.24 -9.51 -7.35
CA GLY A 107 7.33 -8.46 -7.78
C GLY A 107 6.46 -7.92 -6.65
N ALA A 108 5.71 -6.87 -6.99
CA ALA A 108 4.72 -6.26 -6.11
C ALA A 108 3.42 -5.97 -6.88
N ARG A 109 2.30 -5.93 -6.16
CA ARG A 109 1.02 -5.43 -6.67
C ARG A 109 0.43 -4.44 -5.68
N LEU A 110 0.02 -3.28 -6.17
CA LEU A 110 -0.64 -2.24 -5.39
C LEU A 110 -2.13 -2.19 -5.75
N PHE A 111 -2.98 -1.92 -4.77
CA PHE A 111 -4.41 -1.64 -4.91
C PHE A 111 -4.73 -0.35 -4.19
N VAL A 112 -5.59 0.48 -4.77
CA VAL A 112 -6.05 1.74 -4.17
C VAL A 112 -7.55 1.84 -4.33
N SER A 113 -8.27 2.25 -3.28
CA SER A 113 -9.72 2.47 -3.37
C SER A 113 -10.02 3.54 -4.41
N GLN A 114 -11.06 3.32 -5.19
CA GLN A 114 -11.45 4.25 -6.24
C GLN A 114 -12.03 5.56 -5.69
N ALA A 115 -12.37 5.58 -4.40
CA ALA A 115 -12.83 6.75 -3.66
C ALA A 115 -12.45 6.66 -2.18
N PRO A 116 -12.61 7.76 -1.42
CA PRO A 116 -12.44 7.74 0.02
C PRO A 116 -13.39 6.74 0.68
N LEU A 117 -12.91 6.07 1.72
CA LEU A 117 -13.70 5.16 2.52
C LEU A 117 -14.77 5.94 3.31
N ASP A 118 -15.91 5.31 3.55
CA ASP A 118 -17.12 5.95 4.10
C ASP A 118 -17.46 5.52 5.54
N THR A 119 -16.60 4.72 6.16
CA THR A 119 -16.68 4.34 7.57
C THR A 119 -15.28 4.22 8.18
N ASP A 120 -15.19 4.25 9.50
CA ASP A 120 -13.92 4.19 10.20
C ASP A 120 -13.34 2.78 10.25
N LYS A 121 -14.19 1.75 10.29
CA LYS A 121 -13.76 0.38 10.51
C LYS A 121 -13.81 -0.43 9.24
N TRP A 122 -12.66 -0.98 8.87
CA TRP A 122 -12.49 -1.81 7.69
C TRP A 122 -11.73 -3.08 8.04
N GLU A 123 -11.97 -4.15 7.31
CA GLU A 123 -11.21 -5.38 7.43
C GLU A 123 -10.78 -5.86 6.06
N LEU A 124 -9.48 -6.17 5.95
CA LEU A 124 -8.93 -6.98 4.88
C LEU A 124 -8.93 -8.44 5.36
N GLN A 125 -9.55 -9.35 4.61
CA GLN A 125 -9.39 -10.79 4.79
C GLN A 125 -8.69 -11.37 3.58
N LEU A 126 -7.46 -11.86 3.74
CA LEU A 126 -6.66 -12.40 2.65
C LEU A 126 -6.47 -13.91 2.78
N THR A 127 -6.65 -14.61 1.67
CA THR A 127 -6.48 -16.06 1.54
C THR A 127 -5.38 -16.36 0.55
N LYS A 128 -4.34 -17.09 0.97
CA LYS A 128 -3.33 -17.64 0.07
C LYS A 128 -3.96 -18.70 -0.85
N GLN A 129 -3.80 -18.56 -2.16
CA GLN A 129 -4.26 -19.55 -3.14
C GLN A 129 -3.13 -20.51 -3.56
N GLY A 130 -1.87 -20.09 -3.44
CA GLY A 130 -0.72 -20.94 -3.76
C GLY A 130 0.58 -20.17 -3.93
N GLY A 131 1.64 -20.89 -4.32
CA GLY A 131 2.94 -20.31 -4.61
C GLY A 131 3.82 -20.01 -3.38
N GLY A 132 4.59 -18.91 -3.45
CA GLY A 132 5.57 -18.47 -2.45
C GLY A 132 4.98 -17.86 -1.19
N GLY A 133 5.82 -17.13 -0.45
CA GLY A 133 5.37 -16.25 0.64
C GLY A 133 5.09 -14.84 0.12
N ALA A 134 4.50 -13.99 0.96
CA ALA A 134 4.32 -12.58 0.66
C ALA A 134 4.18 -11.74 1.92
N ASP A 135 4.54 -10.47 1.84
CA ASP A 135 4.09 -9.45 2.80
C ASP A 135 2.93 -8.66 2.19
N VAL A 136 1.88 -8.49 2.97
CA VAL A 136 0.71 -7.71 2.58
C VAL A 136 0.60 -6.53 3.52
N ASN A 137 0.78 -5.33 2.98
CA ASN A 137 0.72 -4.08 3.71
C ASN A 137 -0.59 -3.38 3.40
N VAL A 138 -1.28 -2.92 4.44
CA VAL A 138 -2.53 -2.17 4.33
C VAL A 138 -2.33 -0.81 4.96
N SER A 139 -2.72 0.25 4.27
CA SER A 139 -2.56 1.63 4.71
C SER A 139 -3.74 2.52 4.35
N LEU A 140 -3.88 3.63 5.07
CA LEU A 140 -4.78 4.72 4.74
C LEU A 140 -3.96 5.90 4.19
N SER A 141 -4.46 6.53 3.13
CA SER A 141 -3.79 7.68 2.52
C SER A 141 -4.73 8.86 2.35
N ASP A 142 -4.25 10.06 2.68
CA ASP A 142 -4.88 11.33 2.31
C ASP A 142 -4.20 11.94 1.07
N GLY A 143 -3.52 11.12 0.26
CA GLY A 143 -2.78 11.56 -0.91
C GLY A 143 -1.44 12.24 -0.64
N LYS A 144 -1.14 12.65 0.61
CA LYS A 144 0.14 13.26 1.00
C LYS A 144 0.88 12.43 2.05
N ASN A 145 0.13 11.96 3.02
CA ASN A 145 0.57 11.14 4.13
C ASN A 145 0.07 9.73 3.94
N CYS A 146 0.80 8.80 4.56
CA CYS A 146 0.23 7.50 4.86
C CYS A 146 0.13 7.23 6.34
N LEU A 147 -1.10 6.99 6.73
CA LEU A 147 -1.52 6.74 8.09
C LEU A 147 -1.78 5.24 8.22
N VAL A 148 -1.35 4.69 9.35
CA VAL A 148 -1.62 3.31 9.79
C VAL A 148 -1.16 2.28 8.76
N ALA A 149 0.08 1.81 8.87
CA ALA A 149 0.51 0.61 8.16
C ALA A 149 0.31 -0.61 9.07
N LYS A 150 -0.62 -1.50 8.70
CA LYS A 150 -0.64 -2.86 9.27
C LYS A 150 -0.19 -3.84 8.21
N SER A 151 0.49 -4.90 8.66
CA SER A 151 1.08 -5.88 7.77
C SER A 151 0.66 -7.29 8.16
N ILE A 152 0.47 -8.13 7.16
CA ILE A 152 0.28 -9.57 7.30
C ILE A 152 1.39 -10.24 6.49
N SER A 153 2.09 -11.19 7.09
CA SER A 153 3.06 -12.03 6.38
C SER A 153 2.47 -13.41 6.10
N PHE A 154 2.72 -13.93 4.90
CA PHE A 154 2.53 -15.33 4.53
C PHE A 154 3.88 -15.97 4.24
N ASP A 155 4.07 -17.16 4.77
CA ASP A 155 5.28 -17.95 4.53
C ASP A 155 5.12 -18.83 3.29
N LYS A 156 6.24 -19.26 2.71
CA LYS A 156 6.23 -20.18 1.56
C LYS A 156 5.48 -21.47 1.89
N ASP A 157 5.63 -21.96 3.11
CA ASP A 157 5.08 -23.24 3.55
C ASP A 157 3.63 -23.14 4.07
N ASP A 158 3.07 -21.92 4.17
CA ASP A 158 1.64 -21.74 4.39
C ASP A 158 0.85 -22.47 3.29
N LYS A 159 -0.09 -23.33 3.69
CA LYS A 159 -0.89 -24.12 2.75
C LYS A 159 -1.83 -23.21 1.93
N PRO A 160 -2.16 -23.58 0.68
CA PRO A 160 -3.31 -23.01 -0.01
C PRO A 160 -4.56 -23.08 0.88
N GLY A 161 -5.31 -21.99 0.95
CA GLY A 161 -6.46 -21.83 1.84
C GLY A 161 -6.16 -21.18 3.19
N THR A 162 -4.89 -20.97 3.57
CA THR A 162 -4.54 -20.20 4.77
C THR A 162 -5.13 -18.79 4.67
N LYS A 163 -5.90 -18.40 5.70
CA LYS A 163 -6.54 -17.09 5.81
C LYS A 163 -5.88 -16.27 6.92
N LYS A 164 -5.65 -15.00 6.65
CA LYS A 164 -5.18 -14.01 7.64
C LYS A 164 -5.96 -12.72 7.41
N SER A 165 -6.24 -12.00 8.50
CA SER A 165 -7.07 -10.79 8.45
C SER A 165 -6.43 -9.65 9.21
N VAL A 166 -6.75 -8.43 8.79
CA VAL A 166 -6.32 -7.23 9.49
C VAL A 166 -7.41 -6.17 9.46
N ALA A 167 -7.71 -5.62 10.62
CA ALA A 167 -8.65 -4.51 10.77
C ALA A 167 -7.93 -3.16 10.72
N LEU A 168 -8.47 -2.21 9.97
CA LEU A 168 -8.10 -0.79 10.00
C LEU A 168 -9.14 0.00 10.78
N GLU A 169 -8.67 1.07 11.40
CA GLU A 169 -9.51 2.07 12.06
C GLU A 169 -9.24 3.43 11.44
N LYS A 170 -10.17 4.38 11.62
CA LYS A 170 -10.09 5.76 11.10
C LYS A 170 -10.07 5.83 9.58
N GLY A 171 -10.77 4.91 8.90
CA GLY A 171 -10.86 4.85 7.45
C GLY A 171 -11.58 6.05 6.81
N THR A 172 -12.55 6.66 7.49
CA THR A 172 -13.44 7.66 6.87
C THR A 172 -12.66 8.82 6.25
N GLY A 173 -12.93 9.09 4.98
CA GLY A 173 -12.31 10.20 4.24
C GLY A 173 -10.89 9.94 3.72
N TYR A 174 -10.32 8.75 3.96
CA TYR A 174 -9.03 8.32 3.42
C TYR A 174 -9.21 7.34 2.26
N LEU A 175 -8.20 7.25 1.39
CA LEU A 175 -8.09 6.16 0.42
C LEU A 175 -7.53 4.91 1.13
N GLY A 176 -8.16 3.77 0.90
CA GLY A 176 -7.60 2.47 1.29
C GLY A 176 -6.51 2.05 0.30
N VAL A 177 -5.36 1.60 0.81
CA VAL A 177 -4.22 1.17 0.00
C VAL A 177 -3.77 -0.22 0.46
N VAL A 178 -3.70 -1.17 -0.46
CA VAL A 178 -3.22 -2.54 -0.18
C VAL A 178 -2.06 -2.85 -1.11
N LYS A 179 -0.91 -3.23 -0.56
CA LYS A 179 0.26 -3.67 -1.32
C LYS A 179 0.56 -5.12 -0.98
N VAL A 180 0.69 -5.95 -2.01
CA VAL A 180 1.10 -7.35 -1.93
C VAL A 180 2.51 -7.46 -2.51
N ASP A 181 3.48 -7.84 -1.69
CA ASP A 181 4.89 -7.99 -2.05
C ASP A 181 5.26 -9.48 -1.99
N ALA A 182 5.58 -10.09 -3.14
CA ALA A 182 5.96 -11.51 -3.17
C ALA A 182 7.36 -11.70 -2.57
N LYS A 183 7.51 -12.73 -1.72
CA LYS A 183 8.79 -13.11 -1.12
C LYS A 183 9.53 -14.14 -1.97
N GLY A 184 10.82 -13.89 -2.17
CA GLY A 184 11.74 -14.85 -2.77
C GLY A 184 11.45 -15.12 -4.25
N SER A 185 11.80 -16.32 -4.70
CA SER A 185 11.82 -16.72 -6.11
C SER A 185 10.53 -17.33 -6.65
N ASN A 186 9.47 -17.40 -5.85
CA ASN A 186 8.19 -17.99 -6.26
C ASN A 186 7.11 -16.90 -6.35
N ALA A 187 6.23 -17.01 -7.34
CA ALA A 187 5.05 -16.16 -7.43
C ALA A 187 4.11 -16.41 -6.25
N PHE A 188 3.37 -15.40 -5.80
CA PHE A 188 2.36 -15.50 -4.75
C PHE A 188 0.96 -15.33 -5.35
N ASP A 189 0.08 -16.29 -5.13
CA ASP A 189 -1.31 -16.30 -5.61
C ASP A 189 -2.27 -16.05 -4.44
N TYR A 190 -3.22 -15.15 -4.60
CA TYR A 190 -4.06 -14.66 -3.51
C TYR A 190 -5.46 -14.25 -3.94
N LYS A 191 -6.35 -14.25 -2.94
CA LYS A 191 -7.68 -13.61 -2.98
C LYS A 191 -7.90 -12.85 -1.69
N PHE A 192 -8.51 -11.67 -1.77
CA PHE A 192 -8.92 -10.95 -0.58
C PHE A 192 -10.22 -10.18 -0.77
N THR A 193 -10.90 -9.94 0.35
CA THR A 193 -11.98 -8.96 0.45
C THR A 193 -11.52 -7.79 1.30
N PHE A 194 -12.09 -6.62 1.02
CA PHE A 194 -11.91 -5.42 1.83
C PHE A 194 -13.28 -4.83 2.10
N VAL A 195 -13.73 -4.91 3.35
CA VAL A 195 -15.13 -4.63 3.72
C VAL A 195 -15.24 -3.77 4.97
N LYS A 196 -16.33 -3.01 5.05
CA LYS A 196 -16.75 -2.32 6.27
C LYS A 196 -17.04 -3.31 7.41
N LYS A 197 -16.75 -2.89 8.64
CA LYS A 197 -17.05 -3.62 9.89
C LYS A 197 -18.05 -2.87 10.75
#